data_AF-A0A9E5S5Z4-F1
#
_entry.id   AF-A0A9E5S5Z4-F1
#
_cell.length_a   1.000
_cell.length_b   1.000
_cell.length_c   1.000
_cell.angle_alpha   90.00
_cell.angle_beta   90.00
_cell.angle_gamma   90.00
#
_symmetry.space_group_name_H-M   'P 1'
#
loop_
_entity.id
_entity.type
_entity.pdbx_description
1 polymer ?
#
loop_
_entity_poly.entity_id
_entity_poly.type
_entity_poly.pdbx_seq_one_letter_code
_entity_poly.pdbx_strand_id
1 'polypeptide(L)'
;MLITNGCYQEFLQSADDYFSHPLAAITISVDELQQIYYELLHLFYPAMEKAGVPASQVLSDWQDAINDSIAMPNKSLADLQSWLHLLCQRLIDTQHTEVSTAGLIEKVIKYIEQNLDEASTRESVANHFYLHPDYLDRLCKRETGLSVTKQLEKHRLDRACELLSLTKLSIGDIANQLGFRHTNHLLAVFKRYIGMSPSEYRQSKSGS
;
A
#
# COMPACT_ATOMS: atom_id res chain seq x y z
N MET A 1 -7.27 25.76 -3.62
CA MET A 1 -6.84 26.39 -2.34
C MET A 1 -7.62 25.89 -1.12
N LEU A 2 -8.92 25.57 -1.22
CA LEU A 2 -9.71 25.09 -0.07
C LEU A 2 -9.27 23.72 0.47
N ILE A 3 -9.07 22.74 -0.42
CA ILE A 3 -8.62 21.38 -0.08
C ILE A 3 -7.23 21.39 0.59
N THR A 4 -6.29 22.18 0.08
CA THR A 4 -4.92 22.30 0.62
C THR A 4 -4.86 22.96 2.01
N ASN A 5 -5.93 23.67 2.39
CA ASN A 5 -6.06 24.36 3.67
C ASN A 5 -6.96 23.59 4.67
N GLY A 6 -7.45 22.40 4.33
CA GLY A 6 -8.30 21.59 5.21
C GLY A 6 -9.76 22.03 5.29
N CYS A 7 -10.18 23.00 4.47
CA CYS A 7 -11.56 23.50 4.41
C CYS A 7 -12.46 22.55 3.59
N TYR A 8 -12.57 21.29 3.99
CA TYR A 8 -13.30 20.25 3.24
C TYR A 8 -14.81 20.47 3.20
N GLN A 9 -15.41 21.04 4.26
CA GLN A 9 -16.83 21.40 4.28
C GLN A 9 -17.17 22.53 3.30
N GLU A 10 -16.32 23.56 3.22
CA GLU A 10 -16.50 24.67 2.27
C GLU A 10 -16.31 24.20 0.81
N PHE A 11 -15.41 23.24 0.61
CA PHE A 11 -15.23 22.60 -0.69
C PHE A 11 -16.47 21.79 -1.10
N LEU A 12 -17.06 20.99 -0.20
CA LEU A 12 -18.29 20.25 -0.48
C LEU A 12 -19.45 21.18 -0.82
N GLN A 13 -19.66 22.25 -0.04
CA GLN A 13 -20.71 23.21 -0.34
C GLN A 13 -20.54 23.83 -1.74
N SER A 14 -19.30 24.17 -2.11
CA SER A 14 -19.00 24.71 -3.44
C SER A 14 -19.24 23.70 -4.56
N ALA A 15 -18.97 22.42 -4.30
CA ALA A 15 -19.22 21.34 -5.25
C ALA A 15 -20.73 21.11 -5.43
N ASP A 16 -21.50 21.12 -4.34
CA ASP A 16 -22.95 20.96 -4.35
C ASP A 16 -23.66 22.09 -5.08
N ASP A 17 -23.22 23.33 -4.85
CA ASP A 17 -23.74 24.49 -5.55
C ASP A 17 -23.47 24.41 -7.07
N TYR A 18 -22.30 23.88 -7.45
CA TYR A 18 -21.93 23.65 -8.85
C TYR A 18 -22.79 22.54 -9.50
N PHE A 19 -22.96 21.40 -8.83
CA PHE A 19 -23.75 20.27 -9.33
C PHE A 19 -25.26 20.55 -9.35
N SER A 20 -25.74 21.46 -8.50
CA SER A 20 -27.15 21.91 -8.47
C SER A 20 -27.48 22.93 -9.56
N HIS A 21 -26.48 23.45 -10.28
CA HIS A 21 -26.69 24.47 -11.31
C HIS A 21 -27.30 23.85 -12.59
N PRO A 22 -28.29 24.49 -13.25
CA PRO A 22 -28.94 23.95 -14.46
C PRO A 22 -28.01 23.64 -15.64
N LEU A 23 -26.81 24.25 -15.66
CA LEU A 23 -25.77 23.98 -16.66
C LEU A 23 -24.99 22.67 -16.40
N ALA A 24 -25.09 22.09 -15.20
CA ALA A 24 -24.55 20.77 -14.87
C ALA A 24 -25.39 19.62 -15.45
N ALA A 25 -26.59 19.92 -15.98
CA ALA A 25 -27.47 18.97 -16.68
C ALA A 25 -27.05 18.70 -18.14
N ILE A 26 -25.93 19.26 -18.60
CA ILE A 26 -25.30 18.87 -19.86
C ILE A 26 -24.91 17.39 -19.75
N THR A 27 -25.26 16.58 -20.75
CA THR A 27 -24.82 15.18 -20.82
C THR A 27 -23.30 15.11 -20.82
N ILE A 28 -22.72 14.74 -19.67
CA ILE A 28 -21.29 14.48 -19.52
C ILE A 28 -21.04 13.07 -20.03
N SER A 29 -20.06 12.91 -20.92
CA SER A 29 -19.64 11.59 -21.38
C SER A 29 -18.93 10.82 -20.26
N VAL A 30 -18.90 9.50 -20.40
CA VAL A 30 -18.18 8.63 -19.46
C VAL A 30 -16.69 8.99 -19.39
N ASP A 31 -16.10 9.42 -20.51
CA ASP A 31 -14.67 9.80 -20.59
C ASP A 31 -14.40 11.12 -19.87
N GLU A 32 -15.29 12.10 -20.00
CA GLU A 32 -15.20 13.37 -19.27
C GLU A 32 -15.37 13.17 -17.76
N LEU A 33 -16.30 12.32 -17.32
CA LEU A 33 -16.44 11.96 -15.90
C LEU A 33 -15.18 11.29 -15.35
N GLN A 34 -14.58 10.40 -16.13
CA GLN A 34 -13.34 9.73 -15.75
C GLN A 34 -12.16 10.71 -15.67
N GLN A 35 -12.10 11.70 -16.57
CA GLN A 35 -11.10 12.75 -16.52
C GLN A 35 -11.26 13.64 -15.28
N ILE A 36 -12.49 14.08 -14.99
CA ILE A 36 -12.79 14.87 -13.78
C ILE A 36 -12.40 14.09 -12.52
N TYR A 37 -12.67 12.78 -12.47
CA TYR A 37 -12.24 11.91 -11.38
C TYR A 37 -10.72 11.94 -11.16
N TYR A 38 -9.91 11.80 -12.23
CA TYR A 38 -8.45 11.84 -12.09
C TYR A 38 -7.93 13.22 -11.68
N GLU A 39 -8.55 14.30 -12.16
CA GLU A 39 -8.21 15.67 -11.75
C GLU A 39 -8.50 15.88 -10.26
N LEU A 40 -9.62 15.36 -9.76
CA LEU A 40 -9.96 15.37 -8.34
C LEU A 40 -8.96 14.54 -7.54
N LEU A 41 -8.60 13.33 -7.98
CA LEU A 41 -7.59 12.52 -7.31
C LEU A 41 -6.25 13.27 -7.18
N HIS A 42 -5.79 13.90 -8.26
CA HIS A 42 -4.56 14.69 -8.25
C HIS A 42 -4.64 15.88 -7.29
N LEU A 43 -5.82 16.48 -7.14
CA LEU A 43 -6.04 17.60 -6.21
C LEU A 43 -6.09 17.16 -4.75
N PHE A 44 -6.67 16.01 -4.46
CA PHE A 44 -6.84 15.50 -3.09
C PHE A 44 -5.59 14.78 -2.56
N TYR A 45 -4.77 14.18 -3.43
CA TYR A 45 -3.58 13.42 -3.00
C TYR A 45 -2.63 14.22 -2.08
N PRO A 46 -2.28 15.49 -2.37
CA PRO A 46 -1.45 16.28 -1.47
C PRO A 46 -2.13 16.62 -0.13
N ALA A 47 -3.46 16.76 -0.11
CA ALA A 47 -4.21 17.01 1.11
C ALA A 47 -4.28 15.79 2.01
N MET A 48 -4.40 14.59 1.41
CA MET A 48 -4.32 13.31 2.10
C MET A 48 -2.93 13.10 2.71
N GLU A 49 -1.86 13.40 1.96
CA GLU A 49 -0.49 13.32 2.46
C GLU A 49 -0.26 14.29 3.62
N LYS A 50 -0.75 15.53 3.52
CA LYS A 50 -0.67 16.54 4.59
C LYS A 50 -1.50 16.17 5.82
N ALA A 51 -2.64 15.52 5.64
CA ALA A 51 -3.50 15.02 6.71
C ALA A 51 -2.99 13.71 7.33
N GLY A 52 -1.93 13.10 6.78
CA GLY A 52 -1.42 11.80 7.22
C GLY A 52 -2.34 10.62 6.90
N VAL A 53 -3.34 10.82 6.03
CA VAL A 53 -4.32 9.81 5.64
C VAL A 53 -3.76 9.00 4.47
N PRO A 54 -3.54 7.68 4.63
CA PRO A 54 -3.10 6.84 3.52
C PRO A 54 -4.15 6.82 2.42
N ALA A 55 -3.72 7.02 1.16
CA ALA A 55 -4.62 7.01 0.01
C ALA A 55 -5.46 5.72 -0.08
N SER A 56 -4.88 4.59 0.34
CA SER A 56 -5.53 3.29 0.41
C SER A 56 -6.77 3.22 1.29
N GLN A 57 -6.87 4.01 2.35
CA GLN A 57 -8.02 3.98 3.26
C GLN A 57 -9.24 4.72 2.72
N VAL A 58 -9.02 5.52 1.69
CA VAL A 58 -10.01 6.45 1.14
C VAL A 58 -10.37 6.07 -0.28
N LEU A 59 -9.41 5.54 -1.04
CA LEU A 59 -9.58 5.16 -2.43
C LEU A 59 -9.98 3.70 -2.62
N SER A 60 -9.87 2.83 -1.61
CA SER A 60 -10.27 1.41 -1.68
C SER A 60 -11.67 1.24 -2.27
N ASP A 61 -12.63 2.01 -1.77
CA ASP A 61 -14.04 1.88 -2.11
C ASP A 61 -14.34 2.24 -3.58
N TRP A 62 -13.57 3.18 -4.15
CA TRP A 62 -13.76 3.58 -5.55
C TRP A 62 -12.89 2.79 -6.51
N GLN A 63 -11.73 2.29 -6.05
CA GLN A 63 -10.86 1.47 -6.86
C GLN A 63 -11.44 0.06 -7.04
N ASP A 64 -12.11 -0.48 -6.02
CA ASP A 64 -12.90 -1.72 -6.12
C ASP A 64 -14.11 -1.51 -7.05
N ALA A 65 -14.80 -0.36 -6.96
CA ALA A 65 -15.93 -0.02 -7.82
C ALA A 65 -15.56 0.26 -9.29
N ILE A 66 -14.35 0.78 -9.56
CA ILE A 66 -13.83 1.00 -10.92
C ILE A 66 -13.35 -0.31 -11.57
N ASN A 67 -12.78 -1.22 -10.78
CA ASN A 67 -12.22 -2.48 -11.30
C ASN A 67 -13.29 -3.55 -11.56
N ASP A 68 -14.41 -3.54 -10.82
CA ASP A 68 -15.60 -4.33 -11.18
C ASP A 68 -16.41 -3.58 -12.25
N SER A 69 -16.03 -3.73 -13.52
CA SER A 69 -16.70 -3.06 -14.66
C SER A 69 -18.19 -3.41 -14.84
N ILE A 70 -18.72 -4.32 -14.02
CA ILE A 70 -20.11 -4.78 -13.99
C ILE A 70 -20.90 -4.13 -12.83
N ALA A 71 -20.23 -3.62 -11.78
CA ALA A 71 -20.90 -3.19 -10.54
C ALA A 71 -21.31 -1.71 -10.50
N MET A 72 -20.96 -0.89 -11.49
CA MET A 72 -21.51 0.47 -11.61
C MET A 72 -22.32 0.64 -12.91
N PRO A 73 -23.55 0.10 -12.97
CA PRO A 73 -24.53 0.64 -13.90
C PRO A 73 -24.85 2.06 -13.41
N ASN A 74 -24.50 3.06 -14.23
CA ASN A 74 -24.59 4.52 -14.00
C ASN A 74 -23.26 5.15 -13.55
N LYS A 75 -22.52 5.71 -14.53
CA LYS A 75 -21.53 6.77 -14.30
C LYS A 75 -22.25 8.08 -14.54
N SER A 76 -22.88 8.63 -13.50
CA SER A 76 -23.54 9.92 -13.55
C SER A 76 -22.79 10.95 -12.71
N LEU A 77 -23.12 12.22 -12.94
CA LEU A 77 -22.62 13.31 -12.11
C LEU A 77 -23.01 13.15 -10.63
N ALA A 78 -24.18 12.52 -10.38
CA ALA A 78 -24.67 12.24 -9.03
C ALA A 78 -23.81 11.19 -8.30
N ASP A 79 -23.25 10.22 -9.02
CA ASP A 79 -22.36 9.21 -8.45
C ASP A 79 -21.00 9.81 -8.05
N LEU A 80 -20.47 10.70 -8.91
CA LEU A 80 -19.26 11.46 -8.62
C LEU A 80 -19.46 12.40 -7.40
N GLN A 81 -20.62 13.05 -7.30
CA GLN A 81 -20.96 13.90 -6.16
C GLN A 81 -21.08 13.11 -4.86
N SER A 82 -21.70 11.92 -4.91
CA SER A 82 -21.82 11.02 -3.76
C SER A 82 -20.45 10.52 -3.29
N TRP A 83 -19.54 10.25 -4.22
CA TRP A 83 -18.16 9.91 -3.90
C TRP A 83 -17.39 11.05 -3.27
N LEU A 84 -17.48 12.25 -3.83
CA LEU A 84 -16.83 13.44 -3.30
C LEU A 84 -17.25 13.70 -1.86
N HIS A 85 -18.53 13.52 -1.55
CA HIS A 85 -19.06 13.55 -0.20
C HIS A 85 -18.41 12.53 0.72
N LEU A 86 -18.35 11.26 0.31
CA LEU A 86 -17.73 10.19 1.10
C LEU A 86 -16.24 10.49 1.37
N LEU A 87 -15.51 10.91 0.34
CA LEU A 87 -14.10 11.29 0.42
C LEU A 87 -13.88 12.43 1.42
N CYS A 88 -14.62 13.54 1.27
CA CYS A 88 -14.48 14.70 2.15
C CYS A 88 -14.93 14.38 3.58
N GLN A 89 -15.99 13.60 3.76
CA GLN A 89 -16.44 13.16 5.08
C GLN A 89 -15.38 12.31 5.77
N ARG A 90 -14.74 11.37 5.06
CA ARG A 90 -13.60 10.61 5.61
C ARG A 90 -12.42 11.50 5.98
N LEU A 91 -12.11 12.51 5.18
CA LEU A 91 -11.06 13.49 5.48
C LEU A 91 -11.39 14.40 6.67
N ILE A 92 -12.68 14.59 6.96
CA ILE A 92 -13.17 15.31 8.16
C ILE A 92 -13.11 14.37 9.38
N ASP A 93 -13.60 13.13 9.26
CA ASP A 93 -13.66 12.15 10.35
C ASP A 93 -12.26 11.69 10.80
N THR A 94 -11.29 11.67 9.87
CA THR A 94 -9.88 11.40 10.17
C THR A 94 -9.18 12.54 10.92
N GLN A 95 -9.72 13.78 10.90
CA GLN A 95 -9.25 14.83 11.82
C GLN A 95 -9.63 14.53 13.28
N HIS A 96 -10.57 13.61 13.52
CA HIS A 96 -11.06 13.24 14.85
C HIS A 96 -10.60 11.84 15.31
N THR A 97 -9.94 11.05 14.45
CA THR A 97 -9.52 9.68 14.79
C THR A 97 -8.08 9.44 14.32
N GLU A 98 -7.14 9.32 15.26
CA GLU A 98 -5.73 9.00 14.96
C GLU A 98 -5.62 7.59 14.36
N VAL A 99 -5.67 7.48 13.02
CA VAL A 99 -5.10 6.32 12.34
C VAL A 99 -3.58 6.48 12.40
N SER A 100 -2.97 5.91 13.43
CA SER A 100 -1.51 5.95 13.59
C SER A 100 -0.82 5.26 12.41
N THR A 101 0.09 5.98 11.74
CA THR A 101 0.96 5.40 10.71
C THR A 101 1.81 4.25 11.24
N ALA A 102 2.09 4.23 12.55
CA ALA A 102 2.74 3.11 13.21
C ALA A 102 1.86 1.84 13.17
N GLY A 103 0.55 1.97 13.45
CA GLY A 103 -0.37 0.84 13.39
C GLY A 103 -0.58 0.28 11.97
N LEU A 104 -0.46 1.12 10.94
CA LEU A 104 -0.43 0.64 9.55
C LEU A 104 0.85 -0.17 9.27
N ILE A 105 2.01 0.34 9.69
CA ILE A 105 3.29 -0.36 9.47
C ILE A 105 3.36 -1.67 10.26
N GLU A 106 2.78 -1.75 11.45
CA GLU A 106 2.64 -3.02 12.18
C GLU A 106 1.85 -4.06 11.37
N LYS A 107 0.73 -3.65 10.74
CA LYS A 107 -0.03 -4.55 9.85
C LYS A 107 0.76 -4.97 8.63
N VAL A 108 1.55 -4.06 8.05
CA VAL A 108 2.44 -4.37 6.91
C VAL A 108 3.48 -5.42 7.29
N ILE A 109 4.15 -5.25 8.44
CA ILE A 109 5.15 -6.20 8.94
C ILE A 109 4.50 -7.56 9.20
N LYS A 110 3.34 -7.58 9.87
CA LYS A 110 2.61 -8.81 10.14
C LYS A 110 2.19 -9.53 8.85
N TYR A 111 1.77 -8.79 7.83
CA TYR A 111 1.45 -9.37 6.52
C TYR A 111 2.70 -9.99 5.86
N ILE A 112 3.84 -9.30 5.91
CA ILE A 112 5.12 -9.81 5.41
C ILE A 112 5.52 -11.11 6.12
N GLU A 113 5.42 -11.15 7.44
CA GLU A 113 5.74 -12.33 8.26
C GLU A 113 4.90 -13.55 7.88
N GLN A 114 3.61 -13.33 7.64
CA GLN A 114 2.63 -14.40 7.42
C GLN A 114 2.57 -14.87 5.97
N ASN A 115 2.95 -14.02 5.00
CA ASN A 115 2.69 -14.26 3.58
C ASN A 115 3.94 -14.02 2.72
N LEU A 116 5.12 -14.53 3.12
CA LEU A 116 6.38 -14.30 2.41
C LEU A 116 6.37 -14.70 0.93
N ASP A 117 5.55 -15.68 0.55
CA ASP A 117 5.39 -16.15 -0.83
C ASP A 117 4.64 -15.11 -1.68
N GLU A 118 3.56 -14.52 -1.15
CA GLU A 118 2.74 -13.51 -1.83
C GLU A 118 3.37 -12.10 -1.73
N ALA A 119 4.00 -11.78 -0.60
CA ALA A 119 4.71 -10.53 -0.32
C ALA A 119 6.11 -10.48 -0.97
N SER A 120 6.31 -11.10 -2.14
CA SER A 120 7.65 -11.37 -2.66
C SER A 120 8.48 -10.12 -3.02
N THR A 121 7.85 -8.97 -3.23
CA THR A 121 8.52 -7.70 -3.54
C THR A 121 7.87 -6.54 -2.78
N ARG A 122 8.57 -5.41 -2.67
CA ARG A 122 7.98 -4.18 -2.11
C ARG A 122 6.73 -3.76 -2.89
N GLU A 123 6.71 -3.98 -4.22
CA GLU A 123 5.58 -3.66 -5.09
C GLU A 123 4.38 -4.55 -4.74
N SER A 124 4.58 -5.84 -4.51
CA SER A 124 3.50 -6.74 -4.10
C SER A 124 2.89 -6.36 -2.74
N VAL A 125 3.73 -5.97 -1.78
CA VAL A 125 3.27 -5.50 -0.47
C VAL A 125 2.53 -4.18 -0.61
N ALA A 126 3.10 -3.23 -1.35
CA ALA A 126 2.47 -1.94 -1.59
C ALA A 126 1.10 -2.10 -2.27
N ASN A 127 1.00 -2.97 -3.27
CA ASN A 127 -0.25 -3.29 -3.95
C ASN A 127 -1.29 -3.90 -3.00
N HIS A 128 -0.90 -4.85 -2.13
CA HIS A 128 -1.81 -5.44 -1.14
C HIS A 128 -2.42 -4.40 -0.20
N PHE A 129 -1.63 -3.39 0.17
CA PHE A 129 -2.06 -2.28 1.02
C PHE A 129 -2.56 -1.06 0.24
N TYR A 130 -2.68 -1.15 -1.08
CA TYR A 130 -3.09 -0.07 -1.99
C TYR A 130 -2.26 1.22 -1.86
N LEU A 131 -0.96 1.07 -1.63
CA LEU A 131 0.00 2.17 -1.46
C LEU A 131 0.94 2.27 -2.66
N HIS A 132 1.44 3.48 -2.91
CA HIS A 132 2.59 3.62 -3.79
C HIS A 132 3.84 3.00 -3.13
N PRO A 133 4.66 2.19 -3.82
CA PRO A 133 5.83 1.52 -3.25
C PRO A 133 6.80 2.48 -2.55
N ASP A 134 7.06 3.64 -3.16
CA ASP A 134 7.97 4.65 -2.57
C ASP A 134 7.40 5.33 -1.33
N TYR A 135 6.08 5.47 -1.25
CA TYR A 135 5.44 5.99 -0.04
C TYR A 135 5.54 4.97 1.09
N LEU A 136 5.22 3.70 0.81
CA LEU A 136 5.32 2.65 1.80
C LEU A 136 6.76 2.47 2.30
N ASP A 137 7.77 2.56 1.42
CA ASP A 137 9.18 2.51 1.84
C ASP A 137 9.58 3.69 2.73
N ARG A 138 9.14 4.92 2.40
CA ARG A 138 9.39 6.10 3.25
C ARG A 138 8.72 5.94 4.60
N LEU A 139 7.49 5.46 4.62
CA LEU A 139 6.70 5.25 5.83
C LEU A 139 7.34 4.17 6.71
N CYS A 140 7.65 3.01 6.16
CA CYS A 140 8.28 1.91 6.87
C CYS A 140 9.64 2.32 7.46
N LYS A 141 10.46 3.08 6.71
CA LYS A 141 11.73 3.62 7.22
C LYS A 141 11.54 4.58 8.39
N ARG A 142 10.53 5.45 8.31
CA ARG A 142 10.25 6.41 9.37
C ARG A 142 9.85 5.71 10.67
N GLU A 143 8.99 4.70 10.58
CA GLU A 143 8.44 4.02 11.76
C GLU A 143 9.39 2.94 12.32
N THR A 144 10.19 2.28 11.47
CA THR A 144 10.97 1.08 11.86
C THR A 144 12.49 1.22 11.68
N GLY A 145 12.94 2.30 11.02
CA GLY A 145 14.33 2.46 10.58
C GLY A 145 14.72 1.63 9.34
N LEU A 146 13.83 0.75 8.84
CA LEU A 146 14.11 -0.15 7.71
C LEU A 146 13.11 0.05 6.57
N SER A 147 13.55 -0.21 5.34
CA SER A 147 12.66 -0.22 4.17
C SER A 147 11.85 -1.52 4.11
N VAL A 148 10.78 -1.56 3.31
CA VAL A 148 9.99 -2.78 3.08
C VAL A 148 10.86 -3.91 2.56
N THR A 149 11.70 -3.60 1.57
CA THR A 149 12.67 -4.56 1.03
C THR A 149 13.60 -5.13 2.11
N LYS A 150 14.00 -4.31 3.09
CA LYS A 150 14.85 -4.76 4.21
C LYS A 150 14.08 -5.62 5.22
N GLN A 151 12.81 -5.32 5.47
CA GLN A 151 11.95 -6.20 6.27
C GLN A 151 11.78 -7.55 5.58
N LEU A 152 11.49 -7.57 4.28
CA LEU A 152 11.39 -8.79 3.49
C LEU A 152 12.68 -9.63 3.52
N GLU A 153 13.85 -9.00 3.32
CA GLU A 153 15.14 -9.68 3.45
C GLU A 153 15.31 -10.33 4.83
N LYS A 154 14.96 -9.61 5.91
CA LYS A 154 15.11 -10.10 7.28
C LYS A 154 14.23 -11.33 7.55
N HIS A 155 12.93 -11.24 7.25
CA HIS A 155 12.01 -12.36 7.48
C HIS A 155 12.33 -13.57 6.60
N ARG A 156 12.80 -13.36 5.35
CA ARG A 156 13.34 -14.44 4.51
C ARG A 156 14.55 -15.10 5.13
N LEU A 157 15.44 -14.33 5.75
CA LEU A 157 16.63 -14.89 6.42
C LEU A 157 16.26 -15.71 7.65
N ASP A 158 15.30 -15.26 8.43
CA ASP A 158 14.81 -16.01 9.59
C ASP A 158 14.26 -17.37 9.12
N ARG A 159 13.44 -17.36 8.06
CA ARG A 159 12.92 -18.60 7.46
C ARG A 159 14.01 -19.46 6.82
N ALA A 160 15.04 -18.85 6.21
CA ALA A 160 16.19 -19.58 5.69
C ALA A 160 16.96 -20.30 6.81
N CYS A 161 17.17 -19.66 7.96
CA CYS A 161 17.81 -20.26 9.13
C CYS A 161 17.02 -21.48 9.64
N GLU A 162 15.69 -21.36 9.70
CA GLU A 162 14.82 -22.48 10.07
C GLU A 162 14.94 -23.64 9.08
N LEU A 163 14.82 -23.39 7.77
CA LEU A 163 14.93 -24.42 6.74
C LEU A 163 16.32 -25.08 6.73
N LEU A 164 17.38 -24.30 6.95
CA LEU A 164 18.75 -24.82 7.05
C LEU A 164 18.94 -25.74 8.25
N SER A 165 18.22 -25.51 9.34
CA SER A 165 18.33 -26.27 10.59
C SER A 165 17.44 -27.50 10.61
N LEU A 166 16.26 -27.43 9.98
CA LEU A 166 15.22 -28.45 10.07
C LEU A 166 15.18 -29.40 8.86
N THR A 167 15.85 -29.06 7.75
CA THR A 167 15.73 -29.80 6.49
C THR A 167 17.07 -30.10 5.84
N LYS A 168 17.05 -31.00 4.85
CA LYS A 168 18.21 -31.32 3.99
C LYS A 168 18.14 -30.63 2.62
N LEU A 169 17.20 -29.68 2.42
CA LEU A 169 17.04 -28.96 1.16
C LEU A 169 18.36 -28.33 0.70
N SER A 170 18.60 -28.25 -0.60
CA SER A 170 19.79 -27.54 -1.09
C SER A 170 19.64 -26.03 -0.85
N ILE A 171 20.75 -25.30 -0.80
CA ILE A 171 20.70 -23.83 -0.66
C ILE A 171 19.96 -23.21 -1.86
N GLY A 172 20.04 -23.82 -3.04
CA GLY A 172 19.29 -23.40 -4.23
C GLY A 172 17.78 -23.58 -4.06
N ASP A 173 17.33 -24.71 -3.51
CA ASP A 173 15.90 -24.95 -3.26
C ASP A 173 15.36 -23.97 -2.23
N ILE A 174 16.11 -23.72 -1.15
CA ILE A 174 15.76 -22.74 -0.12
C ILE A 174 15.68 -21.33 -0.73
N ALA A 175 16.62 -20.96 -1.60
CA ALA A 175 16.59 -19.66 -2.27
C ALA A 175 15.33 -19.51 -3.15
N ASN A 176 15.00 -20.52 -3.95
CA ASN A 176 13.79 -20.53 -4.79
C ASN A 176 12.52 -20.45 -3.93
N GLN A 177 12.41 -21.26 -2.89
CA GLN A 177 11.25 -21.29 -2.01
C GLN A 177 11.00 -19.95 -1.32
N LEU A 178 12.06 -19.23 -0.97
CA LEU A 178 11.94 -17.93 -0.30
C LEU A 178 11.85 -16.73 -1.27
N GLY A 179 11.68 -16.99 -2.56
CA GLY A 179 11.52 -15.95 -3.58
C GLY A 179 12.80 -15.17 -3.90
N PHE A 180 13.99 -15.72 -3.62
CA PHE A 180 15.23 -15.13 -4.10
C PHE A 180 15.40 -15.46 -5.59
N ARG A 181 15.47 -14.40 -6.42
CA ARG A 181 15.68 -14.53 -7.87
C ARG A 181 16.91 -15.39 -8.23
N HIS A 182 17.96 -15.31 -7.42
CA HIS A 182 19.19 -16.07 -7.61
C HIS A 182 19.75 -16.52 -6.25
N THR A 183 20.29 -17.74 -6.18
CA THR A 183 20.97 -18.28 -4.98
C THR A 183 22.09 -17.36 -4.48
N ASN A 184 22.81 -16.71 -5.40
CA ASN A 184 23.87 -15.75 -5.06
C ASN A 184 23.34 -14.57 -4.23
N HIS A 185 22.09 -14.15 -4.46
CA HIS A 185 21.47 -13.10 -3.66
C HIS A 185 21.25 -13.57 -2.22
N LEU A 186 20.70 -14.78 -2.02
CA LEU A 186 20.57 -15.37 -0.68
C LEU A 186 21.93 -15.47 0.00
N LEU A 187 22.97 -15.98 -0.68
CA LEU A 187 24.31 -16.11 -0.11
C LEU A 187 24.87 -14.76 0.37
N ALA A 188 24.76 -13.71 -0.45
CA ALA A 188 25.25 -12.38 -0.13
C ALA A 188 24.48 -11.76 1.04
N VAL A 189 23.15 -11.88 1.04
CA VAL A 189 22.28 -11.36 2.10
C VAL A 189 22.52 -12.13 3.41
N PHE A 190 22.60 -13.46 3.36
CA PHE A 190 22.83 -14.30 4.53
C PHE A 190 24.17 -14.01 5.18
N LYS A 191 25.26 -13.93 4.40
CA LYS A 191 26.58 -13.58 4.93
C LYS A 191 26.60 -12.17 5.53
N ARG A 192 25.90 -11.21 4.90
CA ARG A 192 25.81 -9.82 5.39
C ARG A 192 25.13 -9.72 6.75
N TYR A 193 24.06 -10.48 6.99
CA TYR A 193 23.27 -10.39 8.22
C TYR A 193 23.73 -11.36 9.32
N ILE A 194 24.13 -12.58 8.95
CA ILE A 194 24.48 -13.65 9.89
C ILE A 194 26.00 -13.76 10.12
N GLY A 195 26.82 -13.22 9.20
CA GLY A 195 28.28 -13.22 9.30
C GLY A 195 28.96 -14.49 8.77
N MET A 196 28.21 -15.53 8.45
CA MET A 196 28.70 -16.79 7.87
C MET A 196 27.85 -17.22 6.67
N SER A 197 28.33 -18.19 5.89
CA SER A 197 27.56 -18.76 4.78
C SER A 197 26.46 -19.72 5.26
N PRO A 198 25.40 -19.96 4.47
CA PRO A 198 24.38 -20.96 4.80
C PRO A 198 24.93 -22.36 5.05
N SER A 199 25.97 -22.77 4.32
CA SER A 199 26.63 -24.07 4.51
C SER A 199 27.30 -24.18 5.87
N GLU A 200 28.07 -23.16 6.26
CA GLU A 200 28.73 -23.08 7.58
C GLU A 200 27.69 -23.05 8.70
N TYR A 201 26.61 -22.26 8.52
CA TYR A 201 25.51 -22.20 9.46
C TYR A 201 24.88 -23.58 9.68
N ARG A 202 24.56 -24.31 8.60
CA ARG A 202 23.99 -25.67 8.69
C ARG A 202 24.91 -26.63 9.44
N GLN A 203 26.21 -26.62 9.13
CA GLN A 203 27.18 -27.48 9.82
C GLN A 203 27.22 -27.19 11.32
N SER A 204 27.18 -25.91 11.71
CA SER A 204 27.17 -25.50 13.12
C SER A 204 25.92 -26.00 13.88
N LYS A 205 24.79 -26.17 13.20
CA LYS A 205 23.53 -26.65 13.79
C LYS A 205 23.36 -28.17 13.73
N SER A 206 24.06 -28.84 12.82
CA SER A 206 24.00 -30.31 12.67
C SER A 206 24.96 -31.05 13.61
N GLY A 207 25.88 -30.32 14.26
CA GLY A 207 26.88 -30.85 15.20
C GLY A 207 26.60 -30.59 16.68
N SER A 208 25.34 -30.28 17.05
CA SER A 208 24.86 -30.19 18.44
C SER A 208 23.79 -31.22 18.73
#